data_AF-A0A258FSY0-F1
#
_entry.id   AF-A0A258FSY0-F1
#
_cell.length_a   1.000
_cell.length_b   1.000
_cell.length_c   1.000
_cell.angle_alpha   90.00
_cell.angle_beta   90.00
_cell.angle_gamma   90.00
#
_symmetry.space_group_name_H-M   'P 1'
#
loop_
_entity.id
_entity.type
_entity.pdbx_description
1 polymer ?
#
loop_
_entity_poly.entity_id
_entity_poly.type
_entity_poly.pdbx_seq_one_letter_code
_entity_poly.pdbx_strand_id
1 'polypeptide(L)'
;MNGSVDLLRRPLVVLAASGLLVSACDRPERAEAPVEATPLVEPAPPPRIVPASLTLDRRALLDGLRRAASNYASGVTPQGTDALVGKPFSVTTAFGCRGPEPVVEGQAEGLARWSWAPERRAIQLSMTPGDWTRSALIAGAGDDGWEAVEGFWIPRPWMEDGGCPALASDPLASGPPAPSPQTVGLAAVFDADGSRLERRNGRAYGFSVRPEGDAETVAAPTNGYRLRLEGRVGSFPDGRAIRCRAAGPDQRPVCIAAVRLDRVAFETAGGETLSEWRIGG
;
A
#
# COMPACT_ATOMS: atom_id res chain seq x y z
N MET A 1 -65.79 7.98 -42.19
CA MET A 1 -66.84 7.63 -43.17
C MET A 1 -66.18 7.40 -44.50
N ASN A 2 -66.38 6.19 -45.05
CA ASN A 2 -66.38 5.75 -46.45
C ASN A 2 -65.58 6.59 -47.48
N GLY A 3 -64.75 6.03 -48.35
CA GLY A 3 -64.63 4.65 -48.81
C GLY A 3 -63.92 4.61 -50.16
N SER A 4 -63.63 3.37 -50.57
CA SER A 4 -63.48 2.81 -51.93
C SER A 4 -63.27 3.77 -53.11
N VAL A 5 -62.14 3.73 -53.81
CA VAL A 5 -61.71 2.70 -54.80
C VAL A 5 -62.47 2.81 -56.13
N ASP A 6 -61.79 3.45 -57.09
CA ASP A 6 -61.36 2.91 -58.40
C ASP A 6 -61.95 3.36 -59.75
N LEU A 7 -60.99 3.38 -60.69
CA LEU A 7 -61.04 3.14 -62.13
C LEU A 7 -61.61 4.22 -63.05
N LEU A 8 -60.77 4.68 -64.00
CA LEU A 8 -61.02 4.46 -65.44
C LEU A 8 -59.77 4.73 -66.31
N ARG A 9 -59.34 3.67 -67.03
CA ARG A 9 -58.98 3.55 -68.47
C ARG A 9 -58.12 4.67 -69.13
N ARG A 10 -56.86 4.39 -69.54
CA ARG A 10 -56.36 3.90 -70.89
C ARG A 10 -56.64 4.88 -72.06
N PRO A 11 -55.84 5.02 -73.15
CA PRO A 11 -54.92 4.07 -73.83
C PRO A 11 -53.54 4.67 -74.30
N LEU A 12 -52.47 3.89 -74.56
CA LEU A 12 -52.05 3.25 -75.85
C LEU A 12 -51.79 4.26 -76.99
N VAL A 13 -50.60 4.28 -77.63
CA VAL A 13 -50.30 3.68 -78.95
C VAL A 13 -48.79 3.90 -79.23
N VAL A 14 -47.97 2.84 -79.28
CA VAL A 14 -47.52 2.04 -80.46
C VAL A 14 -46.55 2.80 -81.38
N LEU A 15 -45.33 2.26 -81.53
CA LEU A 15 -44.77 1.97 -82.87
C LEU A 15 -43.56 1.02 -82.77
N ALA A 16 -43.66 -0.04 -83.55
CA ALA A 16 -42.70 -1.11 -83.74
C ALA A 16 -41.92 -0.88 -85.05
N ALA A 17 -40.65 -1.27 -85.07
CA ALA A 17 -39.93 -1.87 -86.21
C ALA A 17 -38.47 -2.14 -85.76
N SER A 18 -38.06 -3.39 -85.60
CA SER A 18 -37.36 -4.22 -86.62
C SER A 18 -35.94 -3.71 -86.91
N GLY A 19 -34.84 -4.43 -86.73
CA GLY A 19 -34.61 -5.79 -86.30
C GLY A 19 -33.10 -6.14 -86.47
N LEU A 20 -32.75 -7.30 -85.92
CA LEU A 20 -31.66 -8.20 -86.33
C LEU A 20 -30.20 -7.88 -85.93
N LEU A 21 -29.73 -8.72 -84.98
CA LEU A 21 -28.47 -9.50 -84.97
C LEU A 21 -27.17 -8.66 -84.85
N VAL A 22 -26.18 -8.97 -84.02
CA VAL A 22 -25.59 -10.24 -83.58
C VAL A 22 -24.82 -9.94 -82.27
N SER A 23 -24.50 -11.01 -81.53
CA SER A 23 -23.36 -11.18 -80.63
C SER A 23 -23.61 -10.93 -79.14
N ALA A 24 -23.57 -12.05 -78.44
CA ALA A 24 -23.53 -12.19 -77.00
C ALA A 24 -22.34 -11.41 -76.41
N CYS A 25 -22.65 -10.44 -75.57
CA CYS A 25 -21.81 -10.09 -74.43
C CYS A 25 -22.60 -10.42 -73.19
N ASP A 26 -22.26 -11.59 -72.67
CA ASP A 26 -22.64 -12.13 -71.37
C ASP A 26 -22.34 -11.07 -70.30
N ARG A 27 -23.39 -10.38 -69.82
CA ARG A 27 -23.33 -9.53 -68.63
C ARG A 27 -24.30 -10.15 -67.62
N PRO A 28 -23.80 -10.87 -66.61
CA PRO A 28 -24.68 -11.42 -65.60
C PRO A 28 -25.35 -10.28 -64.85
N GLU A 29 -26.68 -10.19 -64.99
CA GLU A 29 -27.54 -9.42 -64.09
C GLU A 29 -27.30 -10.00 -62.70
N ARG A 30 -26.49 -9.30 -61.89
CA ARG A 30 -26.18 -9.69 -60.53
C ARG A 30 -27.50 -9.67 -59.77
N ALA A 31 -28.02 -10.87 -59.49
CA ALA A 31 -29.08 -11.08 -58.52
C ALA A 31 -28.73 -10.28 -57.26
N GLU A 32 -29.60 -9.33 -56.89
CA GLU A 32 -29.50 -8.66 -55.60
C GLU A 32 -29.56 -9.73 -54.52
N ALA A 33 -28.44 -9.93 -53.84
CA ALA A 33 -28.37 -10.84 -52.72
C ALA A 33 -29.35 -10.36 -51.64
N PRO A 34 -30.07 -11.27 -50.95
CA PRO A 34 -30.87 -10.91 -49.80
C PRO A 34 -30.00 -10.13 -48.81
N VAL A 35 -30.44 -8.94 -48.42
CA VAL A 35 -29.73 -8.15 -47.42
C VAL A 35 -29.83 -8.91 -46.10
N GLU A 36 -28.74 -9.58 -45.75
CA GLU A 36 -28.58 -10.26 -44.47
C GLU A 36 -28.64 -9.18 -43.37
N ALA A 37 -29.63 -9.28 -42.50
CA ALA A 37 -29.81 -8.32 -41.41
C ALA A 37 -28.59 -8.41 -40.48
N THR A 38 -27.77 -7.36 -40.45
CA THR A 38 -26.65 -7.26 -39.52
C THR A 38 -27.18 -7.41 -38.09
N PRO A 39 -26.66 -8.35 -37.28
CA PRO A 39 -27.06 -8.47 -35.88
C PRO A 39 -26.78 -7.14 -35.18
N LEU A 40 -27.78 -6.58 -34.50
CA LEU A 40 -27.54 -5.46 -33.59
C LEU A 40 -26.59 -5.97 -32.49
N VAL A 41 -25.34 -5.51 -32.53
CA VAL A 41 -24.40 -5.71 -31.43
C VAL A 41 -24.89 -4.86 -30.27
N GLU A 42 -25.35 -5.51 -29.20
CA GLU A 42 -25.69 -4.83 -27.96
C GLU A 42 -24.45 -4.07 -27.45
N PRO A 43 -24.55 -2.76 -27.17
CA PRO A 43 -23.39 -1.99 -26.74
C PRO A 43 -22.84 -2.60 -25.45
N ALA A 44 -21.53 -2.89 -25.47
CA ALA A 44 -20.85 -3.42 -24.31
C ALA A 44 -21.11 -2.52 -23.08
N PRO A 45 -21.43 -3.10 -21.91
CA PRO A 45 -21.67 -2.31 -20.72
C PRO A 45 -20.44 -1.43 -20.45
N PRO A 46 -20.63 -0.15 -20.06
CA PRO A 46 -19.51 0.76 -19.83
C PRO A 46 -18.55 0.15 -18.80
N PRO A 47 -17.23 0.34 -18.96
CA PRO A 47 -16.27 -0.19 -18.02
C PRO A 47 -16.60 0.32 -16.62
N ARG A 48 -16.77 -0.60 -15.67
CA ARG A 48 -16.94 -0.21 -14.26
C ARG A 48 -15.63 0.43 -13.80
N ILE A 49 -15.67 1.73 -13.54
CA ILE A 49 -14.59 2.42 -12.85
C ILE A 49 -14.57 1.91 -11.42
N VAL A 50 -13.66 0.99 -11.11
CA VAL A 50 -13.37 0.61 -9.73
C VAL A 50 -12.59 1.78 -9.12
N PRO A 51 -13.11 2.46 -8.08
CA PRO A 51 -12.36 3.52 -7.44
C PRO A 51 -11.04 2.92 -6.91
N ALA A 52 -9.92 3.57 -7.23
CA ALA A 52 -8.63 3.19 -6.67
C ALA A 52 -8.78 3.16 -5.15
N SER A 53 -8.49 2.02 -4.52
CA SER A 53 -8.47 1.94 -3.07
C SER A 53 -7.48 2.97 -2.57
N LEU A 54 -7.95 3.96 -1.82
CA LEU A 54 -7.08 4.99 -1.23
C LEU A 54 -6.02 4.29 -0.37
N THR A 55 -4.75 4.50 -0.72
CA THR A 55 -3.61 4.05 0.08
C THR A 55 -3.72 4.66 1.48
N LEU A 56 -3.66 3.81 2.49
CA LEU A 56 -3.63 4.23 3.89
C LEU A 56 -2.32 4.96 4.15
N ASP A 57 -2.39 6.26 4.38
CA ASP A 57 -1.27 7.03 4.87
C ASP A 57 -1.07 6.79 6.40
N ARG A 58 -0.06 7.45 6.97
CA ARG A 58 0.24 7.36 8.40
C ARG A 58 -0.96 7.71 9.28
N ARG A 59 -1.70 8.79 8.95
CA ARG A 59 -2.86 9.23 9.73
C ARG A 59 -3.94 8.16 9.71
N ALA A 60 -4.34 7.72 8.52
CA ALA A 60 -5.42 6.75 8.35
C ALA A 60 -5.10 5.42 9.04
N LEU A 61 -3.84 4.96 8.96
CA LEU A 61 -3.41 3.74 9.65
C LEU A 61 -3.43 3.91 11.17
N LEU A 62 -2.88 5.02 11.70
CA LEU A 62 -2.89 5.31 13.13
C LEU A 62 -4.31 5.44 13.69
N ASP A 63 -5.24 5.99 12.93
CA ASP A 63 -6.65 6.06 13.32
C ASP A 63 -7.29 4.67 13.43
N GLY A 64 -6.94 3.75 12.53
CA GLY A 64 -7.34 2.34 12.65
C GLY A 64 -6.83 1.71 13.94
N LEU A 65 -5.55 1.91 14.25
CA LEU A 65 -4.91 1.41 15.47
C LEU A 65 -5.47 2.03 16.76
N ARG A 66 -5.77 3.34 16.76
CA ARG A 66 -6.42 4.01 17.90
C ARG A 66 -7.82 3.47 18.16
N ARG A 67 -8.62 3.27 17.10
CA ARG A 67 -9.94 2.64 17.22
C ARG A 67 -9.85 1.21 17.76
N ALA A 68 -8.90 0.41 17.25
CA ALA A 68 -8.67 -0.94 17.75
C ALA A 68 -8.25 -0.95 19.23
N ALA A 69 -7.36 -0.03 19.64
CA ALA A 69 -6.95 0.12 21.04
C ALA A 69 -8.13 0.47 21.95
N SER A 70 -8.99 1.40 21.50
CA SER A 70 -10.20 1.79 22.24
C SER A 70 -11.16 0.61 22.36
N ASN A 71 -11.45 -0.09 21.26
CA ASN A 71 -12.34 -1.26 21.27
C ASN A 71 -11.81 -2.35 22.21
N TYR A 72 -10.51 -2.65 22.15
CA TYR A 72 -9.86 -3.59 23.05
C TYR A 72 -10.04 -3.19 24.52
N ALA A 73 -9.73 -1.94 24.87
CA ALA A 73 -9.84 -1.45 26.24
C ALA A 73 -11.29 -1.45 26.76
N SER A 74 -12.27 -1.24 25.87
CA SER A 74 -13.70 -1.29 26.19
C SER A 74 -14.32 -2.68 26.11
N GLY A 75 -13.57 -3.73 25.76
CA GLY A 75 -14.09 -5.09 25.58
C GLY A 75 -15.02 -5.25 24.36
N VAL A 76 -15.00 -4.31 23.42
CA VAL A 76 -15.81 -4.35 22.19
C VAL A 76 -15.11 -5.25 21.17
N THR A 77 -15.83 -6.27 20.69
CA THR A 77 -15.36 -7.11 19.58
C THR A 77 -16.02 -6.66 18.28
N PRO A 78 -15.25 -6.10 17.32
CA PRO A 78 -15.79 -5.73 16.02
C PRO A 78 -16.44 -6.93 15.33
N GLN A 79 -17.62 -6.71 14.74
CA GLN A 79 -18.35 -7.73 13.98
C GLN A 79 -18.10 -7.57 12.48
N GLY A 80 -18.14 -8.68 11.75
CA GLY A 80 -17.97 -8.69 10.30
C GLY A 80 -16.51 -8.67 9.84
N THR A 81 -16.31 -8.50 8.54
CA THR A 81 -14.98 -8.46 7.91
C THR A 81 -14.25 -7.17 8.27
N ASP A 82 -12.97 -7.28 8.65
CA ASP A 82 -12.15 -6.11 8.94
C ASP A 82 -11.84 -5.35 7.64
N ALA A 83 -12.37 -4.13 7.55
CA ALA A 83 -12.27 -3.29 6.36
C ALA A 83 -10.82 -2.86 6.04
N LEU A 84 -9.87 -3.00 6.97
CA LEU A 84 -8.47 -2.66 6.71
C LEU A 84 -7.75 -3.75 5.91
N VAL A 85 -8.18 -5.00 6.01
CA VAL A 85 -7.53 -6.14 5.35
C VAL A 85 -7.48 -5.92 3.83
N GLY A 86 -6.30 -6.12 3.24
CA GLY A 86 -6.04 -5.96 1.81
C GLY A 86 -5.80 -4.52 1.35
N LYS A 87 -6.04 -3.50 2.20
CA LYS A 87 -5.79 -2.11 1.81
C LYS A 87 -4.29 -1.86 1.60
N PRO A 88 -3.90 -1.16 0.53
CA PRO A 88 -2.53 -0.69 0.40
C PRO A 88 -2.24 0.37 1.46
N PHE A 89 -1.00 0.46 1.92
CA PHE A 89 -0.53 1.49 2.85
C PHE A 89 0.84 2.05 2.45
N SER A 90 1.09 3.29 2.86
CA SER A 90 2.41 3.94 2.78
C SER A 90 2.61 4.81 4.01
N VAL A 91 3.51 4.39 4.90
CA VAL A 91 3.79 5.07 6.17
C VAL A 91 5.21 5.60 6.16
N THR A 92 5.37 6.85 6.57
CA THR A 92 6.69 7.46 6.80
C THR A 92 6.86 7.65 8.29
N THR A 93 8.05 7.34 8.77
CA THR A 93 8.46 7.60 10.14
C THR A 93 9.80 8.33 10.16
N ALA A 94 9.90 9.41 10.93
CA ALA A 94 11.15 10.12 11.10
C ALA A 94 12.02 9.49 12.20
N PHE A 95 13.32 9.42 11.93
CA PHE A 95 14.33 8.97 12.89
C PHE A 95 15.56 9.89 12.85
N GLY A 96 16.40 9.80 13.89
CA GLY A 96 17.57 10.66 14.00
C GLY A 96 17.29 12.09 14.41
N CYS A 97 16.06 12.39 14.87
CA CYS A 97 15.62 13.74 15.21
C CYS A 97 16.40 14.39 16.36
N ARG A 98 17.09 13.60 17.19
CA ARG A 98 17.92 14.07 18.32
C ARG A 98 19.41 13.89 18.08
N GLY A 99 19.81 13.61 16.85
CA GLY A 99 21.19 13.31 16.50
C GLY A 99 21.49 11.81 16.40
N PRO A 100 22.78 11.44 16.36
CA PRO A 100 23.21 10.06 16.17
C PRO A 100 22.98 9.22 17.43
N GLU A 101 22.64 7.95 17.24
CA GLU A 101 22.46 6.97 18.29
C GLU A 101 23.52 5.87 18.14
N PRO A 102 24.22 5.46 19.22
CA PRO A 102 25.21 4.40 19.13
C PRO A 102 24.55 3.08 18.73
N VAL A 103 25.26 2.29 17.92
CA VAL A 103 24.83 0.94 17.57
C VAL A 103 25.11 0.03 18.76
N VAL A 104 24.09 -0.24 19.56
CA VAL A 104 24.11 -1.29 20.57
C VAL A 104 23.27 -2.45 20.06
N GLU A 105 23.81 -3.67 20.14
CA GLU A 105 23.17 -4.90 19.69
C GLU A 105 21.96 -5.24 20.58
N GLY A 106 20.86 -5.70 19.96
CA GLY A 106 19.57 -5.95 20.62
C GLY A 106 18.83 -4.70 21.12
N GLN A 107 19.47 -3.53 21.11
CA GLN A 107 18.85 -2.26 21.48
C GLN A 107 18.20 -1.59 20.25
N ALA A 108 16.95 -1.15 20.42
CA ALA A 108 16.14 -0.45 19.41
C ALA A 108 15.73 -1.28 18.16
N GLU A 109 15.61 -2.61 18.30
CA GLU A 109 14.96 -3.43 17.26
C GLU A 109 13.57 -2.91 16.89
N GLY A 110 13.24 -2.98 15.60
CA GLY A 110 12.03 -2.44 15.01
C GLY A 110 12.03 -0.92 14.85
N LEU A 111 13.09 -0.20 15.23
CA LEU A 111 13.25 1.25 15.02
C LEU A 111 14.44 1.54 14.10
N ALA A 112 14.29 2.59 13.27
CA ALA A 112 15.40 3.12 12.49
C ALA A 112 16.27 4.06 13.32
N ARG A 113 17.56 4.06 13.06
CA ARG A 113 18.59 4.89 13.72
C ARG A 113 19.67 5.31 12.73
N TRP A 114 20.45 6.32 13.11
CA TRP A 114 21.69 6.63 12.41
C TRP A 114 22.84 6.83 13.38
N SER A 115 24.05 6.56 12.92
CA SER A 115 25.30 6.79 13.64
C SER A 115 26.35 7.38 12.71
N TRP A 116 27.42 7.93 13.29
CA TRP A 116 28.62 8.24 12.51
C TRP A 116 29.39 6.95 12.22
N ALA A 117 29.91 6.81 11.00
CA ALA A 117 31.01 5.90 10.75
C ALA A 117 32.28 6.37 11.53
N PRO A 118 33.27 5.50 11.75
CA PRO A 118 34.57 5.91 12.27
C PRO A 118 35.10 7.14 11.50
N GLU A 119 35.66 8.12 12.21
CA GLU A 119 36.18 9.39 11.66
C GLU A 119 35.14 10.39 11.12
N ARG A 120 33.83 10.14 11.24
CA ARG A 120 32.73 11.03 10.74
C ARG A 120 32.76 11.30 9.23
N ARG A 121 33.48 10.48 8.48
CA ARG A 121 33.52 10.56 7.00
C ARG A 121 32.25 10.04 6.34
N ALA A 122 31.39 9.34 7.07
CA ALA A 122 30.11 8.86 6.58
C ALA A 122 29.08 8.79 7.71
N ILE A 123 27.81 8.79 7.32
CA ILE A 123 26.68 8.46 8.21
C ILE A 123 26.22 7.04 7.88
N GLN A 124 26.00 6.23 8.91
CA GLN A 124 25.40 4.90 8.78
C GLN A 124 23.94 4.97 9.21
N LEU A 125 23.03 4.61 8.31
CA LEU A 125 21.62 4.39 8.59
C LEU A 125 21.39 2.91 8.81
N SER A 126 20.61 2.55 9.83
CA SER A 126 20.23 1.16 10.05
C SER A 126 18.81 1.04 10.60
N MET A 127 18.14 -0.04 10.21
CA MET A 127 16.90 -0.50 10.82
C MET A 127 16.89 -2.02 10.80
N THR A 128 16.88 -2.63 11.99
CA THR A 128 16.77 -4.08 12.15
C THR A 128 15.35 -4.40 12.57
N PRO A 129 14.58 -5.20 11.81
CA PRO A 129 13.27 -5.65 12.28
C PRO A 129 13.40 -6.47 13.56
N GLY A 130 12.48 -6.30 14.50
CA GLY A 130 12.44 -7.14 15.69
C GLY A 130 11.89 -8.53 15.37
N ASP A 131 12.40 -9.58 16.03
CA ASP A 131 11.78 -10.91 15.94
C ASP A 131 10.57 -10.99 16.88
N TRP A 132 9.37 -10.96 16.30
CA TRP A 132 8.12 -11.03 17.05
C TRP A 132 7.45 -12.40 16.99
N THR A 133 8.07 -13.38 16.31
CA THR A 133 7.48 -14.70 16.02
C THR A 133 6.96 -15.39 17.29
N ARG A 134 7.74 -15.34 18.38
CA ARG A 134 7.37 -15.92 19.69
C ARG A 134 6.99 -14.87 20.73
N SER A 135 6.76 -13.63 20.30
CA SER A 135 6.39 -12.56 21.22
C SER A 135 4.94 -12.72 21.67
N ALA A 136 4.64 -12.28 22.88
CA ALA A 136 3.26 -12.23 23.35
C ALA A 136 2.42 -11.14 22.65
N LEU A 137 2.94 -10.44 21.63
CA LEU A 137 2.14 -9.63 20.70
C LEU A 137 1.47 -10.50 19.63
N ILE A 138 2.11 -11.64 19.30
CA ILE A 138 1.62 -12.62 18.32
C ILE A 138 0.93 -13.79 19.02
N ALA A 139 1.32 -14.13 20.25
CA ALA A 139 0.69 -15.22 21.01
C ALA A 139 -0.85 -15.15 21.02
N GLY A 140 -1.49 -16.32 20.92
CA GLY A 140 -2.94 -16.43 20.81
C GLY A 140 -3.52 -15.96 19.48
N ALA A 141 -2.69 -15.74 18.45
CA ALA A 141 -3.16 -15.55 17.07
C ALA A 141 -3.67 -16.86 16.44
N GLY A 142 -3.52 -18.00 17.12
CA GLY A 142 -3.58 -19.33 16.53
C GLY A 142 -2.16 -19.76 16.17
N ASP A 143 -1.65 -20.81 16.83
CA ASP A 143 -0.24 -21.23 16.77
C ASP A 143 0.17 -21.84 15.40
N ASP A 144 -0.71 -21.79 14.39
CA ASP A 144 -0.61 -22.63 13.20
C ASP A 144 -0.41 -21.86 11.87
N GLY A 145 -0.37 -20.52 11.88
CA GLY A 145 -0.43 -19.72 10.64
C GLY A 145 0.90 -19.18 10.10
N TRP A 146 1.76 -18.65 10.98
CA TRP A 146 2.92 -17.86 10.56
C TRP A 146 4.24 -18.54 10.95
N GLU A 147 5.13 -18.72 9.98
CA GLU A 147 6.48 -19.25 10.24
C GLU A 147 7.39 -18.19 10.86
N ALA A 148 7.19 -16.92 10.51
CA ALA A 148 7.95 -15.81 11.06
C ALA A 148 7.15 -14.50 11.10
N VAL A 149 7.49 -13.66 12.07
CA VAL A 149 6.95 -12.31 12.17
C VAL A 149 8.06 -11.30 12.44
N GLU A 150 8.23 -10.36 11.52
CA GLU A 150 9.18 -9.26 11.65
C GLU A 150 8.46 -7.98 12.11
N GLY A 151 8.97 -7.38 13.18
CA GLY A 151 8.36 -6.26 13.87
C GLY A 151 8.96 -4.91 13.54
N PHE A 152 8.10 -3.93 13.25
CA PHE A 152 8.46 -2.54 13.00
C PHE A 152 7.65 -1.64 13.92
N TRP A 153 8.30 -0.87 14.77
CA TRP A 153 7.63 0.10 15.62
C TRP A 153 7.32 1.38 14.85
N ILE A 154 6.14 1.95 15.10
CA ILE A 154 5.80 3.29 14.63
C ILE A 154 6.14 4.29 15.75
N PRO A 155 7.24 5.06 15.65
CA PRO A 155 7.61 6.00 16.69
C PRO A 155 6.56 7.10 16.80
N ARG A 156 6.33 7.56 18.04
CA ARG A 156 5.43 8.68 18.37
C ARG A 156 4.04 8.50 17.73
N PRO A 157 3.26 7.46 18.09
CA PRO A 157 1.96 7.20 17.46
C PRO A 157 0.87 8.24 17.76
N TRP A 158 1.14 9.20 18.66
CA TRP A 158 0.33 10.40 18.85
C TRP A 158 0.57 11.48 17.79
N MET A 159 1.64 11.38 16.99
CA MET A 159 1.91 12.25 15.85
C MET A 159 1.44 11.61 14.56
N GLU A 160 0.45 12.22 13.92
CA GLU A 160 -0.04 11.83 12.60
C GLU A 160 0.92 12.22 11.48
N ASP A 161 1.64 13.31 11.66
CA ASP A 161 2.74 13.68 10.78
C ASP A 161 3.92 12.71 10.94
N GLY A 162 4.57 12.38 9.82
CA GLY A 162 5.69 11.45 9.77
C GLY A 162 7.04 12.07 10.10
N GLY A 163 7.10 13.36 10.42
CA GLY A 163 8.32 14.15 10.62
C GLY A 163 8.90 14.11 12.02
N CYS A 164 9.96 14.91 12.21
CA CYS A 164 10.56 15.12 13.52
C CYS A 164 9.68 16.04 14.37
N PRO A 165 9.57 15.79 15.69
CA PRO A 165 8.78 16.64 16.57
C PRO A 165 9.40 18.05 16.66
N ALA A 166 8.56 19.08 16.56
CA ALA A 166 8.95 20.48 16.71
C ALA A 166 8.92 20.97 18.17
N LEU A 167 8.44 20.15 19.10
CA LEU A 167 8.27 20.53 20.51
C LEU A 167 9.62 20.70 21.21
N ALA A 168 9.80 21.84 21.87
CA ALA A 168 10.90 22.07 22.79
C ALA A 168 10.73 21.22 24.06
N SER A 169 11.85 20.83 24.66
CA SER A 169 11.84 20.22 25.99
C SER A 169 11.29 21.18 27.02
N ASP A 170 10.59 20.65 28.03
CA ASP A 170 10.14 21.43 29.18
C ASP A 170 11.35 22.07 29.88
N PRO A 171 11.44 23.42 29.96
CA PRO A 171 12.58 24.11 30.54
C PRO A 171 12.70 23.88 32.06
N LEU A 172 11.63 23.40 32.72
CA LEU A 172 11.63 23.09 34.15
C LEU A 172 11.99 21.63 34.45
N ALA A 173 12.10 20.78 33.42
CA ALA A 173 12.46 19.39 33.62
C ALA A 173 13.95 19.23 33.95
N SER A 174 14.23 18.57 35.08
CA SER A 174 15.58 18.20 35.47
C SER A 174 16.04 16.97 34.69
N GLY A 175 16.82 17.18 33.62
CA GLY A 175 17.42 16.10 32.84
C GLY A 175 16.54 15.59 31.68
N PRO A 176 17.08 14.66 30.86
CA PRO A 176 16.37 14.16 29.69
C PRO A 176 15.15 13.32 30.12
N PRO A 177 13.95 13.59 29.59
CA PRO A 177 12.77 12.80 29.93
C PRO A 177 12.93 11.37 29.41
N ALA A 178 12.47 10.40 30.21
CA ALA A 178 12.40 9.02 29.78
C ALA A 178 11.49 8.91 28.54
N PRO A 179 11.88 8.16 27.49
CA PRO A 179 11.03 7.97 26.33
C PRO A 179 9.79 7.17 26.71
N SER A 180 8.62 7.56 26.18
CA SER A 180 7.41 6.75 26.31
C SER A 180 7.63 5.38 25.64
N PRO A 181 7.13 4.28 26.24
CA PRO A 181 7.19 2.96 25.62
C PRO A 181 6.51 2.92 24.24
N GLN A 182 6.97 2.02 23.37
CA GLN A 182 6.32 1.78 22.09
C GLN A 182 4.95 1.11 22.29
N THR A 183 3.93 1.62 21.58
CA THR A 183 2.54 1.14 21.71
C THR A 183 1.88 0.81 20.39
N VAL A 184 2.55 1.08 19.27
CA VAL A 184 2.01 0.83 17.94
C VAL A 184 3.10 0.26 17.04
N GLY A 185 2.80 -0.83 16.34
CA GLY A 185 3.73 -1.42 15.39
C GLY A 185 3.05 -2.06 14.17
N LEU A 186 3.88 -2.48 13.22
CA LEU A 186 3.54 -3.29 12.07
C LEU A 186 4.22 -4.65 12.24
N ALA A 187 3.44 -5.70 12.08
CA ALA A 187 3.91 -7.08 12.08
C ALA A 187 3.93 -7.57 10.63
N ALA A 188 5.11 -7.60 10.01
CA ALA A 188 5.29 -8.24 8.72
C ALA A 188 5.23 -9.76 8.92
N VAL A 189 4.15 -10.37 8.42
CA VAL A 189 3.84 -11.79 8.64
C VAL A 189 4.23 -12.63 7.44
N PHE A 190 4.83 -13.80 7.70
CA PHE A 190 5.29 -14.73 6.66
C PHE A 190 4.69 -16.11 6.87
N ASP A 191 3.94 -16.59 5.88
CA ASP A 191 3.31 -17.91 5.86
C ASP A 191 4.37 -19.03 5.77
N ALA A 192 4.08 -20.22 6.30
CA ALA A 192 5.00 -21.37 6.25
C ALA A 192 5.32 -21.86 4.84
N ASP A 193 4.36 -21.71 3.92
CA ASP A 193 4.53 -22.01 2.49
C ASP A 193 5.04 -20.80 1.69
N GLY A 194 5.29 -19.67 2.36
CA GLY A 194 5.77 -18.43 1.75
C GLY A 194 7.26 -18.47 1.41
N SER A 195 7.70 -17.51 0.59
CA SER A 195 9.11 -17.38 0.24
C SER A 195 9.94 -16.97 1.47
N ARG A 196 10.84 -17.85 1.91
CA ARG A 196 11.81 -17.53 2.97
C ARG A 196 12.82 -16.46 2.56
N LEU A 197 12.95 -16.17 1.26
CA LEU A 197 13.90 -15.18 0.72
C LEU A 197 13.45 -13.74 0.97
N GLU A 198 12.15 -13.52 1.17
CA GLU A 198 11.57 -12.21 1.45
C GLU A 198 11.86 -11.73 2.88
N ARG A 199 12.24 -12.66 3.77
CA ARG A 199 12.56 -12.39 5.17
C ARG A 199 13.95 -11.76 5.29
N ARG A 200 14.10 -10.85 6.25
CA ARG A 200 15.40 -10.32 6.66
C ARG A 200 16.12 -11.27 7.61
N ASN A 201 15.39 -12.07 8.39
CA ASN A 201 15.95 -12.99 9.38
C ASN A 201 16.95 -12.28 10.32
N GLY A 202 16.54 -11.12 10.83
CA GLY A 202 17.35 -10.27 11.71
C GLY A 202 18.39 -9.41 10.99
N ARG A 203 18.54 -9.50 9.65
CA ARG A 203 19.49 -8.66 8.91
C ARG A 203 18.97 -7.24 8.75
N ALA A 204 19.72 -6.26 9.26
CA ALA A 204 19.40 -4.85 9.14
C ALA A 204 19.20 -4.41 7.67
N TYR A 205 18.27 -3.49 7.44
CA TYR A 205 18.30 -2.57 6.32
C TYR A 205 19.38 -1.52 6.64
N GLY A 206 20.43 -1.48 5.84
CA GLY A 206 21.62 -0.66 6.13
C GLY A 206 22.03 0.18 4.93
N PHE A 207 22.34 1.45 5.16
CA PHE A 207 22.81 2.36 4.12
C PHE A 207 23.89 3.29 4.65
N SER A 208 24.87 3.64 3.82
CA SER A 208 25.93 4.59 4.17
C SER A 208 25.81 5.85 3.32
N VAL A 209 25.49 6.97 3.96
CA VAL A 209 25.54 8.30 3.34
C VAL A 209 27.01 8.73 3.33
N ARG A 210 27.51 9.08 2.14
CA ARG A 210 28.89 9.52 1.92
C ARG A 210 28.94 11.01 1.59
N PRO A 211 30.10 11.67 1.71
CA PRO A 211 30.25 13.05 1.31
C PRO A 211 30.01 13.18 -0.20
N GLU A 212 29.45 14.32 -0.60
CA GLU A 212 29.21 14.65 -2.00
C GLU A 212 30.27 15.64 -2.49
N GLY A 213 30.69 15.50 -3.75
CA GLY A 213 31.71 16.35 -4.36
C GLY A 213 33.04 16.31 -3.60
N ASP A 214 33.63 17.48 -3.39
CA ASP A 214 34.94 17.65 -2.73
C ASP A 214 34.83 17.77 -1.20
N ALA A 215 33.65 17.52 -0.61
CA ALA A 215 33.48 17.56 0.83
C ALA A 215 34.25 16.41 1.52
N GLU A 216 35.01 16.73 2.56
CA GLU A 216 35.76 15.71 3.31
C GLU A 216 34.90 14.96 4.34
N THR A 217 33.79 15.55 4.78
CA THR A 217 32.88 14.98 5.79
C THR A 217 31.41 15.17 5.42
N VAL A 218 30.55 14.30 5.95
CA VAL A 218 29.09 14.42 5.77
C VAL A 218 28.52 15.37 6.81
N ALA A 219 27.66 16.29 6.38
CA ALA A 219 26.92 17.16 7.30
C ALA A 219 25.84 16.38 8.08
N ALA A 220 25.65 16.74 9.36
CA ALA A 220 24.58 16.17 10.16
C ALA A 220 23.20 16.58 9.61
N PRO A 221 22.19 15.69 9.64
CA PRO A 221 20.86 15.99 9.12
C PRO A 221 20.11 16.98 10.03
N THR A 222 19.61 18.10 9.48
CA THR A 222 18.88 19.13 10.25
C THR A 222 17.48 18.70 10.71
N ASN A 223 16.86 17.70 10.06
CA ASN A 223 15.53 17.20 10.39
C ASN A 223 15.47 15.66 10.37
N GLY A 224 16.58 15.03 10.73
CA GLY A 224 16.75 13.58 10.67
C GLY A 224 16.53 12.99 9.27
N TYR A 225 16.22 11.71 9.24
CA TYR A 225 15.90 10.94 8.03
C TYR A 225 14.46 10.43 8.09
N ARG A 226 14.02 9.77 7.02
CA ARG A 226 12.73 9.08 6.95
C ARG A 226 12.93 7.61 6.65
N LEU A 227 12.13 6.78 7.31
CA LEU A 227 11.91 5.39 6.93
C LEU A 227 10.51 5.31 6.32
N ARG A 228 10.45 4.92 5.05
CA ARG A 228 9.21 4.63 4.32
C ARG A 228 8.95 3.12 4.36
N LEU A 229 7.74 2.74 4.77
CA LEU A 229 7.24 1.37 4.76
C LEU A 229 5.98 1.33 3.90
N GLU A 230 5.98 0.51 2.86
CA GLU A 230 4.86 0.37 1.92
C GLU A 230 4.49 -1.09 1.75
N GLY A 231 3.21 -1.34 1.51
CA GLY A 231 2.71 -2.69 1.26
C GLY A 231 1.20 -2.78 1.37
N ARG A 232 0.71 -3.94 1.81
CA ARG A 232 -0.71 -4.20 2.06
C ARG A 232 -0.94 -4.64 3.50
N VAL A 233 -2.08 -4.22 4.05
CA VAL A 233 -2.55 -4.72 5.34
C VAL A 233 -2.96 -6.18 5.18
N GLY A 234 -2.40 -7.04 6.02
CA GLY A 234 -2.74 -8.45 6.11
C GLY A 234 -3.85 -8.71 7.11
N SER A 235 -4.11 -9.98 7.40
CA SER A 235 -5.01 -10.43 8.46
C SER A 235 -4.26 -11.39 9.38
N PHE A 236 -4.54 -11.33 10.68
CA PHE A 236 -4.23 -12.41 11.59
C PHE A 236 -5.16 -13.61 11.32
N PRO A 237 -4.90 -14.81 11.89
CA PRO A 237 -5.72 -16.00 11.62
C PRO A 237 -7.18 -15.87 12.08
N ASP A 238 -7.47 -14.95 13.01
CA ASP A 238 -8.83 -14.57 13.40
C ASP A 238 -9.53 -13.62 12.40
N GLY A 239 -8.89 -13.33 11.26
CA GLY A 239 -9.39 -12.47 10.20
C GLY A 239 -9.24 -10.97 10.46
N ARG A 240 -8.74 -10.54 11.63
CA ARG A 240 -8.58 -9.11 11.96
C ARG A 240 -7.27 -8.56 11.41
N ALA A 241 -7.26 -7.29 11.03
CA ALA A 241 -6.03 -6.61 10.61
C ALA A 241 -5.16 -6.20 11.81
N ILE A 242 -5.78 -5.91 12.96
CA ILE A 242 -5.11 -5.35 14.13
C ILE A 242 -5.38 -6.21 15.37
N ARG A 243 -4.31 -6.47 16.14
CA ARG A 243 -4.41 -7.06 17.48
C ARG A 243 -3.82 -6.11 18.51
N CYS A 244 -4.43 -6.10 19.68
CA CYS A 244 -4.02 -5.29 20.81
C CYS A 244 -3.84 -6.17 22.04
N ARG A 245 -2.94 -5.74 22.93
CA ARG A 245 -2.75 -6.34 24.25
C ARG A 245 -2.43 -5.27 25.29
N ALA A 246 -2.76 -5.53 26.55
CA ALA A 246 -2.34 -4.72 27.69
C ALA A 246 -2.09 -5.63 28.89
N ALA A 247 -1.18 -5.22 29.78
CA ALA A 247 -0.91 -5.94 31.03
C ALA A 247 -2.02 -5.76 32.08
N GLY A 248 -2.86 -4.73 31.93
CA GLY A 248 -3.97 -4.41 32.81
C GLY A 248 -4.81 -3.27 32.24
N PRO A 249 -5.97 -2.95 32.86
CA PRO A 249 -6.91 -1.95 32.35
C PRO A 249 -6.35 -0.52 32.36
N ASP A 250 -5.46 -0.20 33.30
CA ASP A 250 -4.85 1.13 33.41
C ASP A 250 -3.60 1.32 32.53
N GLN A 251 -3.24 0.29 31.77
CA GLN A 251 -2.11 0.33 30.84
C GLN A 251 -2.60 0.62 29.42
N ARG A 252 -1.94 1.57 28.76
CA ARG A 252 -2.19 1.82 27.33
C ARG A 252 -1.93 0.52 26.53
N PRO A 253 -2.89 0.06 25.71
CA PRO A 253 -2.68 -1.12 24.88
C PRO A 253 -1.52 -0.94 23.89
N VAL A 254 -0.78 -2.02 23.67
CA VAL A 254 0.13 -2.15 22.54
C VAL A 254 -0.63 -2.81 21.41
N CYS A 255 -0.78 -2.13 20.27
CA CYS A 255 -1.49 -2.61 19.10
C CYS A 255 -0.55 -2.78 17.90
N ILE A 256 -0.71 -3.88 17.18
CA ILE A 256 0.05 -4.19 15.98
C ILE A 256 -0.88 -4.50 14.81
N ALA A 257 -0.54 -4.01 13.62
CA ALA A 257 -1.24 -4.34 12.39
C ALA A 257 -0.46 -5.43 11.63
N ALA A 258 -1.15 -6.48 11.18
CA ALA A 258 -0.56 -7.44 10.25
C ALA A 258 -0.34 -6.76 8.90
N VAL A 259 0.83 -6.94 8.30
CA VAL A 259 1.17 -6.38 6.99
C VAL A 259 1.96 -7.37 6.14
N ARG A 260 1.87 -7.20 4.82
CA ARG A 260 2.86 -7.71 3.86
C ARG A 260 3.56 -6.49 3.28
N LEU A 261 4.88 -6.41 3.48
CA LEU A 261 5.68 -5.29 3.00
C LEU A 261 6.06 -5.53 1.54
N ASP A 262 5.88 -4.52 0.70
CA ASP A 262 6.31 -4.51 -0.69
C ASP A 262 7.61 -3.69 -0.84
N ARG A 263 7.79 -2.64 -0.03
CA ARG A 263 8.95 -1.74 -0.08
C ARG A 263 9.33 -1.18 1.29
N VAL A 264 10.64 -1.12 1.52
CA VAL A 264 11.27 -0.37 2.60
C VAL A 264 12.24 0.62 1.97
N ALA A 265 12.24 1.88 2.40
CA ALA A 265 13.20 2.86 1.90
C ALA A 265 13.69 3.82 2.99
N PHE A 266 14.94 4.23 2.88
CA PHE A 266 15.45 5.41 3.59
C PHE A 266 15.37 6.63 2.69
N GLU A 267 14.92 7.75 3.25
CA GLU A 267 14.80 9.02 2.54
C GLU A 267 15.40 10.16 3.38
N THR A 268 15.77 11.25 2.72
CA THR A 268 16.08 12.52 3.38
C THR A 268 14.82 13.13 3.99
N ALA A 269 14.98 14.15 4.85
CA ALA A 269 13.83 14.89 5.38
C ALA A 269 12.96 15.55 4.30
N GLY A 270 13.54 15.84 3.13
CA GLY A 270 12.84 16.41 1.97
C GLY A 270 12.13 15.39 1.09
N GLY A 271 12.23 14.09 1.40
CA GLY A 271 11.58 13.00 0.65
C GLY A 271 12.41 12.43 -0.49
N GLU A 272 13.68 12.81 -0.63
CA GLU A 272 14.59 12.19 -1.59
C GLU A 272 14.97 10.77 -1.13
N THR A 273 14.79 9.77 -2.00
CA THR A 273 15.14 8.38 -1.69
C THR A 273 16.66 8.19 -1.69
N LEU A 274 17.20 7.73 -0.56
CA LEU A 274 18.62 7.41 -0.38
C LEU A 274 18.92 5.94 -0.73
N SER A 275 18.03 5.05 -0.34
CA SER A 275 18.11 3.61 -0.63
C SER A 275 16.74 2.97 -0.54
N GLU A 276 16.54 1.90 -1.31
CA GLU A 276 15.30 1.13 -1.26
C GLU A 276 15.55 -0.37 -1.37
N TRP A 277 14.63 -1.12 -0.77
CA TRP A 277 14.54 -2.57 -0.84
C TRP A 277 13.12 -2.94 -1.24
N ARG A 278 13.00 -3.73 -2.31
CA ARG A 278 11.74 -4.34 -2.74
C ARG A 278 11.68 -5.76 -2.22
N ILE A 279 10.53 -6.15 -1.70
CA ILE A 279 10.27 -7.47 -1.13
C ILE A 279 9.28 -8.15 -2.08
N GLY A 280 9.57 -9.40 -2.50
CA GLY A 280 8.72 -10.16 -3.43
C GLY A 280 8.92 -9.85 -4.92
N GLY A 281 10.18 -9.64 -5.34
CA GLY A 281 10.59 -9.56 -6.75
C GLY A 281 11.10 -10.89 -7.30
#